data_AF-A0A8J6ETM9-F1
#
_entry.id   AF-A0A8J6ETM9-F1
#
_cell.length_a   1.000
_cell.length_b   1.000
_cell.length_c   1.000
_cell.angle_alpha   90.00
_cell.angle_beta   90.00
_cell.angle_gamma   90.00
#
_symmetry.space_group_name_H-M   'P 1'
#
loop_
_entity.id
_entity.type
_entity.pdbx_description
1 polymer ?
#
loop_
_entity_poly.entity_id
_entity_poly.type
_entity_poly.pdbx_seq_one_letter_code
_entity_poly.pdbx_strand_id
1 'polypeptide(L)'
;QFLEDMIGAAVHVLRQQNALSGWTLENTRDCDSGVRAVAAQLMSQMKADGLPSPDAPESSHFSRAAIEDWLYKAPIVSALLRVVVTLGFSVLRQNVEQQKDVASLVPRCRRARAPAFTSLLDLPAVMFLNFHLPSDMQHKWRLLFSTRLHGESFSQLCGHLVDQGPSLLVVRDAGGFIFGGFASHNWEVKPRFQGERLLRARRAATI
;
A
#
# COMPACT_ATOMS: atom_id res chain seq x y z
N GLN A 1 -5.47 16.88 -5.40
CA GLN A 1 -5.24 16.94 -6.86
C GLN A 1 -3.92 16.31 -7.31
N PHE A 2 -2.75 16.98 -7.25
CA PHE A 2 -1.51 16.44 -7.85
C PHE A 2 -1.19 14.98 -7.48
N LEU A 3 -1.22 14.64 -6.18
CA LEU A 3 -0.94 13.28 -5.73
C LEU A 3 -1.98 12.26 -6.22
N GLU A 4 -3.25 12.65 -6.28
CA GLU A 4 -4.31 11.78 -6.77
C GLU A 4 -4.12 11.48 -8.26
N ASP A 5 -3.83 12.52 -9.06
CA ASP A 5 -3.56 12.37 -10.49
C ASP A 5 -2.34 11.48 -10.73
N MET A 6 -1.27 11.66 -9.93
CA MET A 6 -0.06 10.85 -10.01
C MET A 6 -0.30 9.38 -9.65
N ILE A 7 -1.03 9.10 -8.57
CA ILE A 7 -1.37 7.72 -8.16
C ILE A 7 -2.30 7.09 -9.21
N GLY A 8 -3.31 7.82 -9.67
CA GLY A 8 -4.22 7.38 -10.73
C GLY A 8 -3.48 7.07 -12.03
N ALA A 9 -2.56 7.93 -12.45
CA ALA A 9 -1.70 7.70 -13.60
C ALA A 9 -0.81 6.47 -13.41
N ALA A 10 -0.25 6.25 -12.23
CA ALA A 10 0.56 5.07 -11.94
C ALA A 10 -0.26 3.78 -12.09
N VAL A 11 -1.47 3.73 -11.52
CA VAL A 11 -2.40 2.60 -11.69
C VAL A 11 -2.73 2.39 -13.17
N HIS A 12 -3.06 3.47 -13.89
CA HIS A 12 -3.41 3.41 -15.30
C HIS A 12 -2.27 2.83 -16.14
N VAL A 13 -1.06 3.35 -15.96
CA VAL A 13 0.12 2.93 -16.73
C VAL A 13 0.50 1.47 -16.41
N LEU A 14 0.46 1.06 -15.14
CA LEU A 14 0.71 -0.33 -14.75
C LEU A 14 -0.28 -1.30 -15.39
N ARG A 15 -1.55 -0.89 -15.52
CA ARG A 15 -2.58 -1.66 -16.22
C ARG A 15 -2.27 -1.77 -17.71
N GLN A 16 -1.99 -0.65 -18.38
CA GLN A 16 -1.73 -0.62 -19.82
C GLN A 16 -0.49 -1.45 -20.20
N GLN A 17 0.53 -1.47 -19.36
CA GLN A 17 1.76 -2.24 -19.60
C GLN A 17 1.70 -3.69 -19.07
N ASN A 18 0.52 -4.16 -18.63
CA ASN A 18 0.30 -5.50 -18.05
C ASN A 18 1.27 -5.84 -16.90
N ALA A 19 1.63 -4.83 -16.10
CA ALA A 19 2.60 -4.94 -15.02
C ALA A 19 1.96 -5.26 -13.65
N LEU A 20 0.70 -5.67 -13.63
CA LEU A 20 -0.07 -5.94 -12.40
C LEU A 20 0.27 -7.29 -11.75
N SER A 21 1.16 -8.09 -12.33
CA SER A 21 1.81 -9.23 -11.64
C SER A 21 0.83 -10.22 -10.95
N GLY A 22 -0.34 -10.45 -11.54
CA GLY A 22 -1.38 -11.35 -11.00
C GLY A 22 -2.50 -10.65 -10.22
N TRP A 23 -2.42 -9.35 -10.00
CA TRP A 23 -3.56 -8.54 -9.56
C TRP A 23 -4.47 -8.22 -10.76
N THR A 24 -5.78 -8.36 -10.59
CA THR A 24 -6.81 -7.99 -11.58
C THR A 24 -7.76 -7.02 -10.93
N LEU A 25 -8.08 -5.94 -11.64
CA LEU A 25 -8.92 -4.85 -11.16
C LEU A 25 -10.36 -5.29 -10.82
N GLU A 26 -10.88 -6.29 -11.55
CA GLU A 26 -12.20 -6.89 -11.31
C GLU A 26 -12.30 -7.59 -9.95
N ASN A 27 -11.15 -8.02 -9.41
CA ASN A 27 -11.05 -8.75 -8.15
C ASN A 27 -10.45 -7.87 -7.05
N THR A 28 -10.37 -6.55 -7.26
CA THR A 28 -9.97 -5.58 -6.25
C THR A 28 -11.10 -4.58 -6.04
N ARG A 29 -11.06 -3.87 -4.91
CA ARG A 29 -11.99 -2.77 -4.67
C ARG A 29 -11.75 -1.62 -5.65
N ASP A 30 -12.73 -0.73 -5.77
CA ASP A 30 -12.64 0.50 -6.56
C ASP A 30 -11.41 1.34 -6.15
N CYS A 31 -10.59 1.65 -7.16
CA CYS A 31 -9.34 2.37 -6.99
C CYS A 31 -9.55 3.85 -6.66
N ASP A 32 -10.69 4.46 -7.01
CA ASP A 32 -10.89 5.90 -6.80
C ASP A 32 -10.90 6.27 -5.32
N SER A 33 -11.48 5.39 -4.49
CA SER A 33 -11.44 5.54 -3.03
C SER A 33 -10.01 5.38 -2.47
N GLY A 34 -9.25 4.40 -2.96
CA GLY A 34 -7.86 4.17 -2.57
C GLY A 34 -6.91 5.28 -3.02
N VAL A 35 -7.08 5.82 -4.23
CA VAL A 35 -6.31 6.96 -4.74
C VAL A 35 -6.43 8.14 -3.78
N ARG A 36 -7.66 8.48 -3.39
CA ARG A 36 -7.95 9.57 -2.45
C ARG A 36 -7.38 9.29 -1.06
N ALA A 37 -7.56 8.08 -0.54
CA ALA A 37 -7.05 7.70 0.78
C ALA A 37 -5.53 7.76 0.85
N VAL A 38 -4.82 7.18 -0.12
CA VAL A 38 -3.35 7.20 -0.19
C VAL A 38 -2.84 8.62 -0.40
N ALA A 39 -3.46 9.40 -1.28
CA ALA A 39 -3.08 10.80 -1.48
C ALA A 39 -3.23 11.61 -0.18
N ALA A 40 -4.36 11.49 0.52
CA ALA A 40 -4.58 12.15 1.81
C ALA A 40 -3.54 11.73 2.85
N GLN A 41 -3.18 10.44 2.90
CA GLN A 41 -2.16 9.93 3.81
C GLN A 41 -0.74 10.39 3.47
N LEU A 42 -0.44 10.66 2.20
CA LEU A 42 0.84 11.24 1.80
C LEU A 42 0.87 12.76 2.07
N MET A 43 -0.24 13.46 1.83
CA MET A 43 -0.39 14.88 2.16
C MET A 43 -0.28 15.14 3.66
N SER A 44 -0.85 14.27 4.51
CA SER A 44 -0.81 14.43 5.97
C SER A 44 0.62 14.38 6.55
N GLN A 45 1.58 13.86 5.79
CA GLN A 45 2.99 13.84 6.15
C GLN A 45 3.70 15.16 5.89
N MET A 46 3.14 16.02 5.03
CA MET A 46 3.62 17.39 4.85
C MET A 46 3.21 18.24 6.03
N LYS A 47 4.17 18.96 6.60
CA LYS A 47 3.90 20.03 7.55
C LYS A 47 3.77 21.33 6.75
N ALA A 48 2.66 22.04 6.94
CA ALA A 48 2.59 23.42 6.50
C ALA A 48 3.52 24.28 7.39
N ASP A 49 4.13 25.31 6.80
CA ASP A 49 4.95 26.24 7.57
C ASP A 49 4.07 27.19 8.40
N GLY A 50 4.42 27.34 9.68
CA GLY A 50 3.88 28.37 10.57
C GLY A 50 2.71 27.93 11.47
N LEU A 51 2.68 28.49 12.67
CA LEU A 51 1.46 28.58 13.48
C LEU A 51 0.38 29.28 12.63
N PRO A 52 -0.90 28.87 12.66
CA PRO A 52 -1.96 29.64 12.03
C PRO A 52 -1.96 31.06 12.62
N SER A 53 -1.45 32.02 11.85
CA SER A 53 -1.63 33.43 12.16
C SER A 53 -3.05 33.80 11.77
N PRO A 54 -3.84 34.43 12.66
CA PRO A 54 -5.24 34.77 12.38
C PRO A 54 -5.44 35.74 11.20
N ASP A 55 -4.36 36.38 10.71
CA ASP A 55 -4.42 37.42 9.67
C ASP A 55 -3.76 37.03 8.32
N ALA A 56 -3.35 35.77 8.13
CA ALA A 56 -2.74 35.33 6.87
C ALA A 56 -3.79 34.76 5.89
N PRO A 57 -3.78 35.14 4.60
CA PRO A 57 -4.68 34.56 3.61
C PRO A 57 -4.49 33.04 3.54
N GLU A 58 -5.60 32.30 3.39
CA GLU A 58 -5.72 30.83 3.40
C GLU A 58 -5.04 30.12 2.21
N SER A 59 -3.88 30.60 1.77
CA SER A 59 -2.98 29.83 0.91
C SER A 59 -1.92 29.20 1.80
N SER A 60 -2.13 27.93 2.13
CA SER A 60 -1.12 27.05 2.74
C SER A 60 0.09 26.95 1.81
N HIS A 61 0.96 27.97 1.83
CA HIS A 61 2.16 27.99 1.01
C HIS A 61 3.17 27.02 1.62
N PHE A 62 3.30 25.83 1.02
CA PHE A 62 4.41 24.95 1.32
C PHE A 62 5.70 25.59 0.81
N SER A 63 6.67 25.83 1.70
CA SER A 63 7.99 26.27 1.25
C SER A 63 8.67 25.16 0.45
N ARG A 64 9.61 25.55 -0.42
CA ARG A 64 10.50 24.62 -1.12
C ARG A 64 11.15 23.62 -0.16
N ALA A 65 11.64 24.10 0.98
CA ALA A 65 12.28 23.26 1.99
C ALA A 65 11.31 22.24 2.60
N ALA A 66 10.06 22.63 2.87
CA ALA A 66 9.03 21.71 3.37
C ALA A 66 8.71 20.61 2.35
N ILE A 67 8.66 20.95 1.05
CA ILE A 67 8.43 19.96 -0.03
C ILE A 67 9.64 19.03 -0.16
N GLU A 68 10.87 19.56 -0.15
CA GLU A 68 12.10 18.77 -0.23
C GLU A 68 12.24 17.79 0.95
N ASP A 69 12.00 18.25 2.17
CA ASP A 69 11.98 17.42 3.38
C ASP A 69 10.88 16.35 3.34
N TRP A 70 9.71 16.69 2.80
CA TRP A 70 8.63 15.72 2.60
C TRP A 70 8.98 14.66 1.55
N LEU A 71 9.53 15.06 0.39
CA LEU A 71 9.95 14.11 -0.65
C LEU A 71 11.01 13.15 -0.12
N TYR A 72 11.93 13.64 0.71
CA TYR A 72 12.92 12.78 1.38
C TYR A 72 12.26 11.77 2.34
N LYS A 73 11.19 12.16 3.04
CA LYS A 73 10.45 11.30 3.98
C LYS A 73 9.46 10.35 3.31
N ALA A 74 8.97 10.69 2.11
CA ALA A 74 7.98 9.94 1.36
C ALA A 74 8.56 9.41 0.03
N PRO A 75 9.54 8.49 0.06
CA PRO A 75 10.20 8.00 -1.15
C PRO A 75 9.25 7.24 -2.08
N ILE A 76 8.07 6.84 -1.61
CA ILE A 76 7.00 6.30 -2.44
C ILE A 76 6.52 7.27 -3.51
N VAL A 77 6.53 8.58 -3.25
CA VAL A 77 6.15 9.61 -4.22
C VAL A 77 7.11 9.59 -5.40
N SER A 78 8.42 9.55 -5.11
CA SER A 78 9.46 9.42 -6.13
C SER A 78 9.35 8.11 -6.91
N ALA A 79 9.02 7.01 -6.22
CA ALA A 79 8.80 5.71 -6.87
C ALA A 79 7.61 5.75 -7.83
N LEU A 80 6.48 6.32 -7.42
CA LEU A 80 5.28 6.49 -8.25
C LEU A 80 5.56 7.36 -9.48
N LEU A 81 6.21 8.51 -9.30
CA LEU A 81 6.63 9.37 -10.42
C LEU A 81 7.52 8.61 -11.40
N ARG A 82 8.49 7.85 -10.89
CA ARG A 82 9.36 7.02 -11.73
C ARG A 82 8.54 6.02 -12.53
N VAL A 83 7.57 5.32 -11.92
CA VAL A 83 6.69 4.39 -12.65
C VAL A 83 5.95 5.11 -13.78
N VAL A 84 5.30 6.24 -13.48
CA VAL A 84 4.55 7.02 -14.48
C VAL A 84 5.47 7.46 -15.64
N VAL A 85 6.65 7.99 -15.34
CA VAL A 85 7.58 8.47 -16.37
C VAL A 85 8.12 7.32 -17.22
N THR A 86 8.61 6.26 -16.57
CA THR A 86 9.30 5.15 -17.25
C THR A 86 8.38 4.29 -18.09
N LEU A 87 7.21 3.94 -17.54
CA LEU A 87 6.26 3.06 -18.20
C LEU A 87 5.27 3.84 -19.09
N GLY A 88 4.91 5.06 -18.71
CA GLY A 88 3.96 5.90 -19.45
C GLY A 88 4.59 6.48 -20.70
N PHE A 89 5.82 6.99 -20.61
CA PHE A 89 6.53 7.57 -21.76
C PHE A 89 7.54 6.61 -22.40
N SER A 90 7.62 5.36 -21.91
CA SER A 90 8.57 4.34 -22.39
C SER A 90 10.06 4.77 -22.37
N VAL A 91 10.41 5.79 -21.58
CA VAL A 91 11.72 6.46 -21.59
C VAL A 91 12.87 5.54 -21.15
N LEU A 92 12.60 4.55 -20.29
CA LEU A 92 13.64 3.67 -19.70
C LEU A 92 13.50 2.18 -20.07
N ARG A 93 12.81 1.83 -21.17
CA ARG A 93 12.64 0.41 -21.58
C ARG A 93 13.96 -0.34 -21.83
N GLN A 94 15.10 0.36 -21.95
CA GLN A 94 16.39 -0.25 -22.27
C GLN A 94 17.23 -0.66 -21.05
N ASN A 95 16.82 -0.37 -19.81
CA ASN A 95 17.61 -0.68 -18.62
C ASN A 95 16.89 -1.68 -17.68
N VAL A 96 17.38 -2.92 -17.68
CA VAL A 96 16.78 -4.08 -16.98
C VAL A 96 16.80 -3.91 -15.44
N GLU A 97 17.84 -3.27 -14.89
CA GLU A 97 17.97 -3.00 -13.45
C GLU A 97 16.87 -2.03 -12.97
N GLN A 98 16.63 -0.95 -13.71
CA GLN A 98 15.60 0.05 -13.39
C GLN A 98 14.19 -0.54 -13.54
N GLN A 99 14.01 -1.51 -14.43
CA GLN A 99 12.76 -2.25 -14.60
C GLN A 99 12.43 -3.13 -13.38
N LYS A 100 13.45 -3.65 -12.68
CA LYS A 100 13.30 -4.45 -11.46
C LYS A 100 12.83 -3.60 -10.28
N ASP A 101 13.33 -2.38 -10.17
CA ASP A 101 12.89 -1.42 -9.14
C ASP A 101 11.48 -0.84 -9.39
N VAL A 102 11.03 -0.83 -10.65
CA VAL A 102 9.64 -0.48 -11.00
C VAL A 102 8.71 -1.67 -10.73
N ALA A 103 9.21 -2.89 -10.95
CA ALA A 103 8.48 -4.13 -10.68
C ALA A 103 8.31 -4.44 -9.18
N SER A 104 9.05 -3.78 -8.27
CA SER A 104 8.89 -3.95 -6.82
C SER A 104 7.71 -3.17 -6.24
N LEU A 105 7.13 -2.21 -6.96
CA LEU A 105 6.01 -1.42 -6.42
C LEU A 105 4.74 -2.26 -6.25
N VAL A 106 4.50 -3.21 -7.17
CA VAL A 106 3.37 -4.14 -7.09
C VAL A 106 3.91 -5.56 -6.88
N PRO A 107 3.64 -6.19 -5.72
CA PRO A 107 4.11 -7.53 -5.43
C PRO A 107 3.41 -8.54 -6.35
N ARG A 108 4.10 -9.64 -6.70
CA ARG A 108 3.46 -10.74 -7.43
C ARG A 108 2.37 -11.38 -6.57
N CYS A 109 1.13 -11.41 -7.06
CA CYS A 109 0.02 -12.03 -6.36
C CYS A 109 -0.10 -13.51 -6.75
N ARG A 110 0.26 -14.42 -5.83
CA ARG A 110 -0.04 -15.84 -5.98
C ARG A 110 -1.46 -16.09 -5.47
N ARG A 111 -2.41 -16.03 -6.40
CA ARG A 111 -3.82 -16.33 -6.14
C ARG A 111 -4.04 -17.80 -5.80
N ALA A 112 -4.98 -18.07 -4.89
CA ALA A 112 -5.70 -19.34 -4.90
C ALA A 112 -6.60 -19.35 -6.16
N ARG A 113 -6.76 -20.50 -6.84
CA ARG A 113 -7.54 -20.66 -8.08
C ARG A 113 -9.06 -20.48 -7.88
N ALA A 114 -9.48 -19.69 -6.89
CA ALA A 114 -10.88 -19.47 -6.54
C ALA A 114 -11.48 -18.35 -7.42
N PRO A 115 -12.54 -18.63 -8.20
CA PRO A 115 -13.08 -17.70 -9.19
C PRO A 115 -13.87 -16.51 -8.62
N ALA A 116 -14.13 -16.44 -7.31
CA ALA A 116 -15.01 -15.44 -6.69
C ALA A 116 -14.39 -14.65 -5.51
N PHE A 117 -13.07 -14.44 -5.52
CA PHE A 117 -12.41 -13.66 -4.47
C PHE A 117 -12.17 -12.21 -4.91
N THR A 118 -12.87 -11.28 -4.26
CA THR A 118 -12.55 -9.85 -4.31
C THR A 118 -11.73 -9.46 -3.08
N SER A 119 -10.52 -8.95 -3.32
CA SER A 119 -9.63 -8.41 -2.30
C SER A 119 -10.25 -7.19 -1.62
N LEU A 120 -10.05 -7.06 -0.30
CA LEU A 120 -10.37 -5.83 0.43
C LEU A 120 -9.47 -4.66 0.01
N LEU A 121 -8.24 -4.96 -0.42
CA LEU A 121 -7.28 -3.97 -0.90
C LEU A 121 -7.50 -3.67 -2.39
N ASP A 122 -7.50 -2.38 -2.73
CA ASP A 122 -7.33 -1.87 -4.07
C ASP A 122 -5.84 -1.75 -4.45
N LEU A 123 -5.55 -1.47 -5.73
CA LEU A 123 -4.17 -1.33 -6.20
C LEU A 123 -3.38 -0.20 -5.52
N PRO A 124 -3.94 1.02 -5.32
CA PRO A 124 -3.28 2.07 -4.55
C PRO A 124 -2.84 1.60 -3.16
N ALA A 125 -3.71 0.93 -2.41
CA ALA A 125 -3.40 0.41 -1.09
C ALA A 125 -2.34 -0.70 -1.15
N VAL A 126 -2.38 -1.58 -2.15
CA VAL A 126 -1.34 -2.60 -2.35
C VAL A 126 0.03 -1.96 -2.60
N MET A 127 0.11 -0.98 -3.51
CA MET A 127 1.36 -0.27 -3.79
C MET A 127 1.89 0.44 -2.54
N PHE A 128 0.99 1.11 -1.81
CA PHE A 128 1.33 1.81 -0.57
C PHE A 128 1.86 0.84 0.49
N LEU A 129 1.12 -0.22 0.78
CA LEU A 129 1.51 -1.21 1.79
C LEU A 129 2.81 -1.91 1.41
N ASN A 130 2.94 -2.37 0.16
CA ASN A 130 4.12 -3.09 -0.30
C ASN A 130 5.39 -2.23 -0.18
N PHE A 131 5.30 -0.95 -0.52
CA PHE A 131 6.43 -0.03 -0.40
C PHE A 131 6.92 0.15 1.05
N HIS A 132 6.03 0.01 2.04
CA HIS A 132 6.37 0.13 3.46
C HIS A 132 6.82 -1.19 4.11
N LEU A 133 6.82 -2.31 3.37
CA LEU A 133 7.39 -3.56 3.84
C LEU A 133 8.92 -3.57 3.70
N PRO A 134 9.64 -4.38 4.48
CA PRO A 134 11.07 -4.65 4.24
C PRO A 134 11.29 -5.16 2.81
N SER A 135 12.37 -4.72 2.15
CA SER A 135 12.64 -4.99 0.73
C SER A 135 12.56 -6.48 0.36
N ASP A 136 13.04 -7.37 1.24
CA ASP A 136 13.03 -8.82 1.03
C ASP A 136 11.61 -9.41 0.94
N MET A 137 10.60 -8.69 1.43
CA MET A 137 9.20 -9.11 1.49
C MET A 137 8.31 -8.43 0.44
N GLN A 138 8.87 -7.54 -0.40
CA GLN A 138 8.10 -6.77 -1.38
C GLN A 138 7.76 -7.55 -2.66
N HIS A 139 8.35 -8.73 -2.85
CA HIS A 139 8.35 -9.39 -4.15
C HIS A 139 7.09 -10.21 -4.44
N LYS A 140 6.47 -10.80 -3.42
CA LYS A 140 5.43 -11.80 -3.63
C LYS A 140 4.48 -11.90 -2.45
N TRP A 141 3.19 -11.78 -2.74
CA TRP A 141 2.11 -11.95 -1.78
C TRP A 141 1.33 -13.22 -2.12
N ARG A 142 0.83 -13.88 -1.07
CA ARG A 142 -0.04 -15.05 -1.18
C ARG A 142 -1.17 -14.89 -0.17
N LEU A 143 -2.40 -15.13 -0.60
CA LEU A 143 -3.54 -15.17 0.30
C LEU A 143 -3.43 -16.41 1.20
N LEU A 144 -3.28 -16.20 2.51
CA LEU A 144 -3.25 -17.29 3.50
C LEU A 144 -4.65 -17.63 4.00
N PHE A 145 -5.44 -16.60 4.30
CA PHE A 145 -6.78 -16.73 4.88
C PHE A 145 -7.69 -15.59 4.39
N SER A 146 -8.99 -15.86 4.37
CA SER A 146 -10.07 -14.92 4.08
C SER A 146 -11.34 -15.50 4.66
N THR A 147 -12.10 -14.72 5.43
CA THR A 147 -13.36 -15.17 6.03
C THR A 147 -14.39 -15.60 4.98
N ARG A 148 -14.37 -14.97 3.80
CA ARG A 148 -15.25 -15.31 2.67
C ARG A 148 -14.95 -16.67 2.03
N LEU A 149 -13.70 -17.12 2.09
CA LEU A 149 -13.26 -18.37 1.45
C LEU A 149 -13.12 -19.53 2.45
N HIS A 150 -12.74 -19.23 3.69
CA HIS A 150 -12.35 -20.21 4.70
C HIS A 150 -13.27 -20.20 5.94
N GLY A 151 -14.29 -19.35 5.96
CA GLY A 151 -15.22 -19.20 7.07
C GLY A 151 -14.72 -18.29 8.20
N GLU A 152 -15.54 -18.12 9.24
CA GLU A 152 -15.32 -17.12 10.31
C GLU A 152 -14.81 -17.72 11.63
N SER A 153 -14.19 -18.90 11.58
CA SER A 153 -13.65 -19.57 12.76
C SER A 153 -12.23 -19.11 13.10
N PHE A 154 -11.98 -18.79 14.38
CA PHE A 154 -10.64 -18.50 14.87
C PHE A 154 -9.68 -19.68 14.72
N SER A 155 -10.18 -20.91 14.87
CA SER A 155 -9.37 -22.12 14.67
C SER A 155 -8.93 -22.27 13.21
N GLN A 156 -9.80 -21.92 12.24
CA GLN A 156 -9.44 -21.88 10.82
C GLN A 156 -8.38 -20.81 10.55
N LEU A 157 -8.57 -19.60 11.11
CA LEU A 157 -7.56 -18.54 11.00
C LEU A 157 -6.20 -19.03 11.51
N CYS A 158 -6.12 -19.59 12.72
CA CYS A 158 -4.87 -20.09 13.27
C CYS A 158 -4.26 -21.19 12.40
N GLY A 159 -5.05 -22.17 11.94
CA GLY A 159 -4.58 -23.25 11.08
C GLY A 159 -3.96 -22.76 9.76
N HIS A 160 -4.41 -21.61 9.25
CA HIS A 160 -3.89 -21.01 8.03
C HIS A 160 -2.72 -20.04 8.24
N LEU A 161 -2.52 -19.50 9.44
CA LEU A 161 -1.51 -18.46 9.73
C LEU A 161 -0.25 -19.00 10.42
N VAL A 162 -0.38 -20.08 11.20
CA VAL A 162 0.75 -20.67 11.94
C VAL A 162 1.82 -21.17 10.96
N ASP A 163 3.08 -20.90 11.30
CA ASP A 163 4.28 -21.28 10.54
C ASP A 163 4.32 -20.81 9.07
N GLN A 164 3.58 -19.74 8.72
CA GLN A 164 3.53 -19.22 7.34
C GLN A 164 4.52 -18.08 7.04
N GLY A 165 5.25 -17.57 8.02
CA GLY A 165 6.09 -16.39 7.85
C GLY A 165 5.43 -15.08 8.30
N PRO A 166 6.09 -13.95 8.02
CA PRO A 166 5.53 -12.61 8.14
C PRO A 166 4.24 -12.47 7.31
N SER A 167 3.29 -11.69 7.81
CA SER A 167 1.97 -11.57 7.18
C SER A 167 1.37 -10.18 7.32
N LEU A 168 0.59 -9.78 6.33
CA LEU A 168 -0.30 -8.62 6.41
C LEU A 168 -1.72 -9.08 6.76
N LEU A 169 -2.23 -8.57 7.87
CA LEU A 169 -3.61 -8.74 8.28
C LEU A 169 -4.41 -7.51 7.85
N VAL A 170 -5.52 -7.73 7.15
CA VAL A 170 -6.45 -6.68 6.72
C VAL A 170 -7.84 -7.05 7.19
N VAL A 171 -8.49 -6.13 7.90
CA VAL A 171 -9.81 -6.29 8.49
C VAL A 171 -10.70 -5.17 7.97
N ARG A 172 -11.95 -5.53 7.66
CA ARG A 172 -13.02 -4.58 7.39
C ARG A 172 -14.05 -4.73 8.50
N ASP A 173 -14.37 -3.64 9.20
CA ASP A 173 -15.41 -3.66 10.22
C ASP A 173 -16.82 -3.53 9.62
N ALA A 174 -17.84 -3.59 10.48
CA ALA A 174 -19.24 -3.43 10.09
C ALA A 174 -19.56 -2.00 9.60
N GLY A 175 -18.80 -0.99 10.04
CA GLY A 175 -18.90 0.39 9.55
C GLY A 175 -18.30 0.58 8.15
N GLY A 176 -17.59 -0.43 7.65
CA GLY A 176 -16.96 -0.42 6.33
C GLY A 176 -15.54 0.14 6.32
N PHE A 177 -14.98 0.47 7.47
CA PHE A 177 -13.60 0.93 7.62
C PHE A 177 -12.63 -0.22 7.43
N ILE A 178 -11.49 0.06 6.78
CA ILE A 178 -10.45 -0.92 6.53
C ILE A 178 -9.21 -0.55 7.35
N PHE A 179 -8.71 -1.52 8.12
CA PHE A 179 -7.50 -1.37 8.92
C PHE A 179 -6.78 -2.71 9.03
N GLY A 180 -5.59 -2.70 9.61
CA GLY A 180 -4.77 -3.90 9.62
C GLY A 180 -3.45 -3.71 10.33
N GLY A 181 -2.58 -4.71 10.15
CA GLY A 181 -1.25 -4.70 10.73
C GLY A 181 -0.31 -5.63 9.98
N PHE A 182 0.97 -5.35 10.10
CA PHE A 182 2.03 -6.22 9.64
C PHE A 182 2.58 -7.01 10.84
N ALA A 183 2.52 -8.33 10.75
CA ALA A 183 3.21 -9.23 11.66
C ALA A 183 4.56 -9.61 11.02
N SER A 184 5.65 -9.19 11.65
CA SER A 184 7.02 -9.45 11.16
C SER A 184 7.53 -10.87 11.44
N HIS A 185 6.81 -11.64 12.27
CA HIS A 185 7.18 -12.97 12.72
C HIS A 185 6.04 -13.95 12.47
N ASN A 186 6.34 -15.25 12.59
CA ASN A 186 5.33 -16.32 12.53
C ASN A 186 4.27 -16.12 13.62
N TRP A 187 3.04 -16.51 13.27
CA TRP A 187 1.99 -16.66 14.26
C TRP A 187 2.22 -17.93 15.06
N GLU A 188 2.16 -17.83 16.38
CA GLU A 188 2.26 -18.96 17.30
C GLU A 188 1.08 -18.94 18.26
N VAL A 189 0.46 -20.10 18.48
CA VAL A 189 -0.59 -20.25 19.49
C VAL A 189 0.09 -20.56 20.83
N LYS A 190 0.37 -19.53 21.62
CA LYS A 190 0.88 -19.65 23.00
C LYS A 190 0.01 -18.84 23.97
N PRO A 191 -0.06 -19.21 25.27
CA PRO A 191 -0.85 -18.48 26.26
C PRO A 191 -0.31 -17.09 26.62
N ARG A 192 0.86 -16.67 26.09
CA ARG A 192 1.49 -15.38 26.34
C ARG A 192 1.58 -14.57 25.03
N PHE A 193 1.42 -13.25 25.16
CA PHE A 193 1.61 -12.31 24.05
C PHE A 193 3.02 -12.41 23.44
N GLN A 194 3.10 -12.33 22.11
CA GLN A 194 4.34 -12.25 21.35
C GLN A 194 4.24 -11.13 20.30
N GLY A 195 5.30 -10.34 20.18
CA GLY A 195 5.41 -9.28 19.18
C GLY A 195 6.54 -8.31 19.52
N GLU A 196 7.45 -8.08 18.60
CA GLU A 196 8.43 -6.99 18.70
C GLU A 196 7.80 -5.67 18.25
N ARG A 197 8.12 -4.58 18.94
CA ARG A 197 7.64 -3.23 18.61
C ARG A 197 8.44 -2.64 17.44
N LEU A 198 8.40 -3.29 16.28
CA LEU A 198 8.92 -2.71 15.04
C LEU A 198 7.81 -1.95 14.34
N LEU A 199 7.56 -0.74 14.84
CA LEU A 199 7.12 0.48 14.15
C LEU A 199 6.52 1.43 15.21
N ARG A 200 7.07 2.64 15.30
CA ARG A 200 6.45 3.76 16.02
C ARG A 200 5.03 3.91 15.47
N ALA A 201 4.03 3.73 16.33
CA ALA A 201 2.65 4.05 16.04
C ALA A 201 2.54 5.54 15.67
N ARG A 202 2.69 5.86 14.38
CA ARG A 202 2.06 7.03 13.81
C ARG A 202 0.63 6.62 13.59
N ARG A 203 -0.29 7.36 14.24
CA ARG A 203 -1.75 7.22 14.15
C ARG A 203 -2.14 6.62 12.81
N ALA A 204 -2.74 5.43 12.85
CA ALA A 204 -3.43 4.86 11.71
C ALA A 204 -4.47 5.89 11.26
N ALA A 205 -4.25 6.49 10.11
CA ALA A 205 -5.33 7.10 9.37
C ALA A 205 -6.18 5.93 8.87
N THR A 206 -7.47 6.00 9.17
CA THR A 206 -8.52 5.21 8.56
C THR A 206 -8.33 5.19 7.04
N ILE A 207 -8.25 4.00 6.44
CA ILE A 207 -8.29 3.80 4.98
C ILE A 207 -9.74 3.81 4.53
#